data_AF-A0A9J7A6F3-F1
#
_entry.id   AF-A0A9J7A6F3-F1
#
_cell.length_a   1.000
_cell.length_b   1.000
_cell.length_c   1.000
_cell.angle_alpha   90.00
_cell.angle_beta   90.00
_cell.angle_gamma   90.00
#
_symmetry.space_group_name_H-M   'P 1'
#
loop_
_entity.id
_entity.type
_entity.pdbx_description
1 polymer ?
#
loop_
_entity_poly.entity_id
_entity_poly.type
_entity_poly.pdbx_seq_one_letter_code
_entity_poly.pdbx_strand_id
1 'polypeptide(L)'
;MMHSLKRGCQSGFSLLEMMVAVSILGISLGLLYQAAGGAARTVNISEEYAYAVMVAQTVLADHSTMMPEGESDSGVTEDGFRWQISSNPVVISAEEEPRLHNVRVTVTWGLGRTPRQYSLDSIVPVVVPE
;
A
#
# COMPACT_ATOMS: atom_id res chain seq x y z
N MET A 1 9.20 -15.67 79.04
CA MET A 1 8.38 -14.91 78.07
C MET A 1 8.73 -15.43 76.67
N MET A 2 7.96 -16.40 76.16
CA MET A 2 8.27 -17.12 74.91
C MET A 2 7.62 -16.38 73.73
N HIS A 3 8.45 -15.80 72.86
CA HIS A 3 8.01 -15.27 71.58
C HIS A 3 7.81 -16.42 70.59
N SER A 4 6.55 -16.73 70.30
CA SER A 4 6.14 -17.65 69.24
C SER A 4 6.35 -16.99 67.88
N LEU A 5 7.35 -17.46 67.13
CA LEU A 5 7.57 -17.08 65.75
C LEU A 5 6.60 -17.88 64.87
N LYS A 6 5.54 -17.21 64.40
CA LYS A 6 4.68 -17.71 63.32
C LYS A 6 5.53 -17.94 62.07
N ARG A 7 5.86 -19.19 61.78
CA ARG A 7 6.39 -19.60 60.48
C ARG A 7 5.26 -19.45 59.46
N GLY A 8 5.33 -18.42 58.63
CA GLY A 8 4.48 -18.31 57.44
C GLY A 8 4.73 -19.53 56.56
N CYS A 9 3.67 -20.26 56.25
CA CYS A 9 3.73 -21.38 55.34
C CYS A 9 4.09 -20.83 53.96
N GLN A 10 5.34 -21.04 53.52
CA GLN A 10 5.73 -20.79 52.13
C GLN A 10 5.03 -21.84 51.27
N SER A 11 3.92 -21.47 50.63
CA SER A 11 3.35 -22.25 49.54
C SER A 11 4.31 -22.17 48.35
N GLY A 12 5.17 -23.17 48.21
CA GLY A 12 6.03 -23.31 47.04
C GLY A 12 5.18 -23.42 45.77
N PHE A 13 5.64 -22.78 44.69
CA PHE A 13 5.04 -22.84 43.36
C PHE A 13 4.78 -24.30 42.96
N SER A 14 3.55 -24.61 42.56
CA SER A 14 3.18 -25.93 42.06
C SER A 14 3.84 -26.18 40.70
N LEU A 15 4.20 -27.44 40.40
CA LEU A 15 4.63 -27.84 39.03
C LEU A 15 3.59 -27.43 37.98
N LEU A 16 2.30 -27.54 38.32
CA LEU A 16 1.20 -27.14 37.45
C LEU A 16 1.22 -25.63 37.19
N GLU A 17 1.60 -24.83 38.18
CA GLU A 17 1.66 -23.37 38.06
C GLU A 17 2.77 -22.91 37.11
N MET A 18 3.95 -23.53 37.19
CA MET A 18 5.01 -23.29 36.21
C MET A 18 4.59 -23.73 34.80
N MET A 19 3.91 -24.86 34.65
CA MET A 19 3.40 -25.32 33.36
C MET A 19 2.35 -24.36 32.78
N VAL A 20 1.40 -23.90 33.61
CA VAL A 20 0.38 -22.93 33.19
C VAL A 20 1.02 -21.59 32.83
N ALA A 21 1.97 -21.10 33.63
CA ALA A 21 2.69 -19.85 33.34
C ALA A 21 3.45 -19.91 32.02
N VAL A 22 4.19 -21.00 31.76
CA VAL A 22 4.90 -21.20 30.49
C VAL A 22 3.93 -21.34 29.33
N SER A 23 2.77 -22.00 29.55
CA SER A 23 1.74 -22.16 28.53
C SER A 23 1.11 -20.82 28.14
N ILE A 24 0.74 -19.98 29.12
CA ILE A 24 0.22 -18.63 28.88
C ILE A 24 1.26 -17.79 28.16
N LEU A 25 2.51 -17.80 28.63
CA LEU A 25 3.61 -17.07 28.00
C LEU A 25 3.80 -17.47 26.53
N GLY A 26 3.79 -18.78 26.25
CA GLY A 26 3.91 -19.31 24.88
C GLY A 26 2.78 -18.83 23.97
N ILE A 27 1.54 -18.86 24.45
CA ILE A 27 0.38 -18.35 23.71
C ILE A 27 0.51 -16.84 23.47
N SER A 28 0.86 -16.07 24.51
CA SER A 28 1.03 -14.62 24.42
C SER A 28 2.11 -14.22 23.41
N LEU A 29 3.26 -14.90 23.41
CA LEU A 29 4.33 -14.68 22.43
C LEU A 29 3.88 -15.03 21.01
N GLY A 30 3.17 -16.13 20.83
CA GLY A 30 2.62 -16.51 19.53
C GLY A 30 1.70 -15.44 18.94
N LEU A 31 0.79 -14.91 19.77
CA LEU A 31 -0.10 -13.81 19.38
C LEU A 31 0.68 -12.53 19.07
N LEU A 32 1.70 -12.20 19.88
CA LEU A 32 2.53 -11.02 19.67
C LEU A 32 3.29 -11.09 18.33
N TYR A 33 3.90 -12.24 18.02
CA TYR A 33 4.60 -12.41 16.75
C TYR A 33 3.66 -12.37 15.55
N GLN A 34 2.46 -12.95 15.68
CA GLN A 34 1.46 -12.87 14.62
C GLN A 34 1.04 -11.42 14.35
N ALA A 35 0.77 -10.64 15.41
CA ALA A 35 0.43 -9.23 15.30
C ALA A 35 1.57 -8.40 14.70
N ALA A 36 2.80 -8.60 15.15
CA ALA A 36 3.98 -7.91 14.63
C ALA A 36 4.23 -8.24 13.16
N GLY A 37 4.13 -9.51 12.77
CA GLY A 37 4.27 -9.94 11.37
C GLY A 37 3.16 -9.37 10.48
N GLY A 38 1.92 -9.30 10.99
CA GLY A 38 0.81 -8.64 10.31
C GLY A 38 1.07 -7.16 10.08
N ALA A 39 1.52 -6.44 11.12
CA ALA A 39 1.85 -5.02 11.04
C ALA A 39 2.96 -4.74 10.01
N ALA A 40 4.06 -5.50 10.05
CA ALA A 40 5.16 -5.36 9.09
C ALA A 40 4.68 -5.57 7.65
N ARG A 41 3.82 -6.57 7.42
CA ARG A 41 3.27 -6.82 6.09
C ARG A 41 2.35 -5.70 5.62
N THR A 42 1.54 -5.13 6.51
CA THR A 42 0.69 -3.97 6.18
C THR A 42 1.53 -2.78 5.78
N VAL A 43 2.61 -2.47 6.51
CA VAL A 43 3.53 -1.38 6.17
C VAL A 43 4.12 -1.57 4.77
N ASN A 44 4.67 -2.75 4.47
CA ASN A 44 5.23 -3.04 3.16
C ASN A 44 4.20 -2.85 2.03
N ILE A 45 2.96 -3.31 2.23
CA ILE A 45 1.89 -3.11 1.24
C ILE A 45 1.59 -1.62 1.07
N SER A 46 1.51 -0.86 2.15
CA SER A 46 1.28 0.59 2.10
C SER A 46 2.40 1.33 1.36
N GLU A 47 3.66 0.95 1.56
CA GLU A 47 4.81 1.52 0.85
C GLU A 47 4.74 1.26 -0.65
N GLU A 48 4.41 0.03 -1.07
CA GLU A 48 4.22 -0.29 -2.49
C GLU A 48 3.12 0.56 -3.14
N TYR A 49 1.98 0.75 -2.46
CA TYR A 49 0.90 1.60 -2.97
C TYR A 49 1.32 3.07 -3.04
N ALA A 50 2.03 3.58 -2.04
CA ALA A 50 2.55 4.94 -2.06
C ALA A 50 3.51 5.16 -3.23
N TYR A 51 4.36 4.18 -3.53
CA TYR A 51 5.24 4.22 -4.69
C TYR A 51 4.45 4.15 -6.01
N ALA A 52 3.43 3.30 -6.13
CA ALA A 52 2.58 3.28 -7.32
C ALA A 52 1.88 4.61 -7.59
N VAL A 53 1.42 5.30 -6.53
CA VAL A 53 0.83 6.64 -6.63
C VAL A 53 1.86 7.64 -7.12
N MET A 54 3.08 7.61 -6.56
CA MET A 54 4.18 8.47 -7.01
C MET A 54 4.49 8.26 -8.49
N VAL A 55 4.63 7.01 -8.94
CA VAL A 55 4.86 6.67 -10.35
C VAL A 55 3.74 7.23 -11.23
N ALA A 56 2.47 7.04 -10.83
CA ALA A 56 1.34 7.55 -11.60
C ALA A 56 1.35 9.08 -11.73
N GLN A 57 1.70 9.79 -10.66
CA GLN A 57 1.79 11.25 -10.64
C GLN A 57 2.96 11.76 -11.49
N THR A 58 4.13 11.12 -11.43
CA THR A 58 5.28 11.47 -12.26
C THR A 58 4.95 11.27 -13.74
N VAL A 59 4.41 10.12 -14.11
CA VAL A 59 4.00 9.82 -15.50
C VAL A 59 2.98 10.84 -15.99
N LEU A 60 1.98 11.19 -15.17
CA LEU A 60 1.00 12.23 -15.52
C LEU A 60 1.68 13.60 -15.70
N ALA A 61 2.57 13.99 -14.80
CA ALA A 61 3.25 15.28 -14.85
C ALA A 61 4.09 15.42 -16.14
N ASP A 62 4.86 14.38 -16.47
CA ASP A 62 5.73 14.35 -17.65
C ASP A 62 4.94 14.46 -18.97
N HIS A 63 3.70 13.94 -19.00
CA HIS A 63 2.87 13.90 -20.21
C HIS A 63 1.78 14.99 -20.25
N SER A 64 1.57 15.72 -19.15
CA SER A 64 0.46 16.67 -18.98
C SER A 64 0.41 17.81 -20.01
N THR A 65 1.54 18.17 -20.62
CA THR A 65 1.67 19.34 -21.51
C THR A 65 1.82 18.98 -22.98
N MET A 66 2.22 17.73 -23.30
CA MET A 66 2.63 17.35 -24.66
C MET A 66 1.72 16.35 -25.35
N MET A 67 0.74 15.72 -24.67
CA MET A 67 -0.07 14.65 -25.29
C MET A 67 -1.00 15.19 -26.40
N PRO A 68 -0.77 14.81 -27.68
CA PRO A 68 -1.76 14.96 -28.73
C PRO A 68 -2.95 14.01 -28.49
N GLU A 69 -4.07 14.31 -29.12
CA GLU A 69 -5.27 13.44 -29.11
C GLU A 69 -4.94 11.96 -29.37
N GLY A 70 -5.37 11.08 -28.46
CA GLY A 70 -5.32 9.64 -28.67
C GLY A 70 -3.95 9.00 -28.42
N GLU A 71 -3.00 9.72 -27.84
CA GLU A 71 -1.70 9.16 -27.48
C GLU A 71 -1.81 8.19 -26.29
N SER A 72 -1.09 7.06 -26.41
CA SER A 72 -0.89 6.11 -25.33
C SER A 72 0.58 5.76 -25.25
N ASP A 73 1.12 5.78 -24.04
CA ASP A 73 2.49 5.36 -23.76
C ASP A 73 2.52 4.35 -22.59
N SER A 74 3.60 3.60 -22.48
CA SER A 74 3.78 2.60 -21.45
C SER A 74 5.24 2.36 -21.13
N GLY A 75 5.51 1.93 -19.90
CA GLY A 75 6.85 1.62 -19.47
C GLY A 75 6.88 0.75 -18.23
N VAL A 76 8.10 0.49 -17.75
CA VAL A 76 8.36 -0.28 -16.54
C VAL A 76 9.45 0.43 -15.76
N THR A 77 9.24 0.63 -14.46
CA THR A 77 10.28 1.16 -13.57
C THR A 77 11.34 0.10 -13.26
N GLU A 78 12.50 0.50 -12.75
CA GLU A 78 13.55 -0.45 -12.33
C GLU A 78 13.03 -1.43 -11.27
N ASP A 79 12.12 -0.98 -10.40
CA ASP A 79 11.47 -1.79 -9.36
C ASP A 79 10.34 -2.71 -9.87
N GLY A 80 10.10 -2.73 -11.19
CA GLY A 80 9.13 -3.64 -11.82
C GLY A 80 7.68 -3.15 -11.83
N PHE A 81 7.43 -1.86 -11.59
CA PHE A 81 6.09 -1.27 -11.71
C PHE A 81 5.83 -0.96 -13.18
N ARG A 82 4.85 -1.64 -13.77
CA ARG A 82 4.44 -1.41 -15.16
C ARG A 82 3.40 -0.30 -15.17
N TRP A 83 3.66 0.76 -15.91
CA TRP A 83 2.71 1.86 -16.07
C TRP A 83 2.24 1.96 -17.53
N GLN A 84 1.03 2.49 -17.69
CA GLN A 84 0.45 2.81 -18.99
C GLN A 84 -0.36 4.10 -18.84
N ILE A 85 -0.20 5.02 -19.78
CA ILE A 85 -0.97 6.25 -19.88
C ILE A 85 -1.79 6.24 -21.17
N SER A 86 -3.02 6.75 -21.12
CA SER A 86 -3.84 6.98 -22.31
C SER A 86 -4.61 8.29 -22.18
N SER A 87 -4.69 9.03 -23.29
CA SER A 87 -5.48 10.25 -23.39
C SER A 87 -6.67 10.05 -24.32
N ASN A 88 -7.82 10.61 -23.95
CA ASN A 88 -9.02 10.64 -24.79
C ASN A 88 -9.62 12.05 -24.76
N PRO A 89 -10.00 12.62 -25.92
CA PRO A 89 -10.63 13.94 -25.95
C PRO A 89 -11.98 13.93 -25.25
N VAL A 90 -12.27 15.02 -24.53
CA VAL A 90 -13.58 15.28 -23.94
C VAL A 90 -14.39 16.11 -24.93
N VAL A 91 -15.31 15.46 -25.65
CA VAL A 91 -16.18 16.12 -26.62
C VAL A 91 -17.35 16.78 -25.89
N ILE A 92 -17.34 18.12 -25.83
CA ILE A 92 -18.41 18.93 -25.24
C ILE A 92 -19.43 19.35 -26.32
N SER A 93 -18.95 19.65 -27.54
CA SER A 93 -19.77 19.94 -28.72
C SER A 93 -19.11 19.32 -29.96
N ALA A 94 -19.92 18.86 -30.93
CA ALA A 94 -19.42 18.27 -32.18
C ALA A 94 -18.83 19.31 -33.15
N GLU A 95 -19.04 20.59 -32.88
CA GLU A 95 -18.62 21.72 -33.74
C GLU A 95 -17.33 22.38 -33.25
N GLU A 96 -16.82 22.01 -32.07
CA GLU A 96 -15.65 22.61 -31.43
C GLU A 96 -14.51 21.59 -31.30
N GLU A 97 -13.27 22.03 -31.53
CA GLU A 97 -12.08 21.20 -31.26
C GLU A 97 -11.96 20.92 -29.75
N PRO A 98 -11.73 19.67 -29.33
CA PRO A 98 -11.68 19.30 -27.92
C PRO A 98 -10.54 20.01 -27.19
N ARG A 99 -10.88 20.92 -26.28
CA ARG A 99 -9.88 21.66 -25.46
C ARG A 99 -9.48 20.95 -24.18
N LEU A 100 -10.14 19.82 -23.86
CA LEU A 100 -9.92 19.05 -22.65
C LEU A 100 -9.72 17.58 -22.99
N HIS A 101 -8.77 16.95 -22.31
CA HIS A 101 -8.49 15.53 -22.44
C HIS A 101 -8.64 14.84 -21.10
N ASN A 102 -9.30 13.69 -21.11
CA ASN A 102 -9.28 12.76 -20.00
C ASN A 102 -8.04 11.87 -20.14
N VAL A 103 -7.17 11.95 -19.15
CA VAL A 103 -5.92 11.19 -19.08
C VAL A 103 -6.04 10.17 -17.96
N ARG A 104 -5.82 8.91 -18.30
CA ARG A 104 -5.76 7.81 -17.34
C ARG A 104 -4.36 7.25 -17.29
N VAL A 105 -3.78 7.24 -16.10
CA VAL A 105 -2.54 6.52 -15.80
C VAL A 105 -2.87 5.29 -14.98
N THR A 106 -2.45 4.12 -15.45
CA THR A 106 -2.61 2.84 -14.75
C THR A 106 -1.24 2.30 -14.39
N VAL A 107 -1.04 1.96 -13.12
CA VAL A 107 0.20 1.36 -12.61
C VAL A 107 -0.13 -0.01 -12.04
N THR A 108 0.61 -1.03 -12.49
CA THR A 108 0.39 -2.44 -12.14
C THR A 108 1.69 -3.06 -11.63
N TRP A 109 1.62 -3.77 -10.50
CA TRP A 109 2.79 -4.38 -9.86
C TRP A 109 2.43 -5.64 -9.06
N GLY A 110 3.48 -6.34 -8.61
CA GLY A 110 3.36 -7.57 -7.83
C GLY A 110 3.40 -8.84 -8.69
N LEU A 111 4.13 -9.83 -8.19
CA LEU A 111 4.26 -11.15 -8.81
C LEU A 111 3.19 -12.07 -8.20
N GLY A 112 2.11 -12.34 -8.93
CA GLY A 112 1.03 -13.20 -8.46
C GLY A 112 -0.04 -13.45 -9.52
N ARG A 113 -1.01 -14.34 -9.23
CA ARG A 113 -2.14 -14.65 -10.14
C ARG A 113 -3.05 -13.45 -10.37
N THR A 114 -3.06 -12.49 -9.44
CA THR A 114 -3.79 -11.22 -9.53
C THR A 114 -2.82 -10.09 -9.20
N PRO A 115 -2.21 -9.44 -10.21
CA PRO A 115 -1.36 -8.29 -9.96
C PRO A 115 -2.17 -7.16 -9.33
N ARG A 116 -1.52 -6.35 -8.50
CA ARG A 116 -2.12 -5.13 -7.92
C ARG A 116 -2.12 -4.05 -8.97
N GLN A 117 -3.12 -3.19 -8.92
CA GLN A 117 -3.28 -2.08 -9.85
C GLN A 117 -3.74 -0.82 -9.09
N TYR A 118 -3.21 0.32 -9.50
CA TYR A 118 -3.65 1.65 -9.13
C TYR A 118 -3.94 2.44 -10.40
N SER A 119 -5.01 3.24 -10.41
CA SER A 119 -5.35 4.10 -11.55
C SER A 119 -5.57 5.52 -11.09
N LEU A 120 -5.01 6.47 -11.84
CA LEU A 120 -5.15 7.90 -11.65
C LEU A 120 -5.83 8.48 -12.89
N ASP A 121 -7.00 9.07 -12.70
CA ASP A 121 -7.75 9.77 -13.74
C ASP A 121 -7.60 11.28 -13.53
N SER A 122 -7.28 12.01 -14.58
CA SER A 122 -7.09 13.46 -14.56
C SER A 122 -7.67 14.09 -15.82
N ILE A 123 -7.98 15.39 -15.74
CA ILE A 123 -8.40 16.20 -16.87
C ILE A 123 -7.30 17.23 -17.12
N VAL A 124 -6.75 17.24 -18.34
CA VAL A 124 -5.71 18.19 -18.74
C VAL A 124 -6.22 19.07 -19.89
N PRO A 125 -5.90 20.37 -19.89
CA PRO A 125 -6.20 21.24 -21.03
C PRO A 125 -5.25 20.99 -22.20
N VAL A 126 -5.73 21.18 -23.42
CA VAL A 126 -4.89 21.16 -24.62
C VAL A 126 -4.19 22.51 -24.74
N VAL A 127 -2.86 22.50 -24.76
CA VAL A 127 -2.07 23.70 -25.06
C VAL A 127 -1.95 23.82 -26.58
N VAL A 128 -2.74 24.71 -27.18
CA VAL A 128 -2.61 25.08 -28.59
C VAL A 128 -1.43 26.06 -28.70
N PRO A 129 -0.33 25.73 -29.41
CA PRO A 129 0.74 26.69 -29.63
C PRO A 129 0.23 27.86 -30.49
N GLU A 130 0.50 29.10 -30.07
CA GLU A 130 0.17 30.33 -30.81
C GLU A 130 0.91 30.46 -32.14
#